data_AF-A0A6P4Z3W9-F1
#
_entry.id   AF-A0A6P4Z3W9-F1
#
_cell.length_a   1.000
_cell.length_b   1.000
_cell.length_c   1.000
_cell.angle_alpha   90.00
_cell.angle_beta   90.00
_cell.angle_gamma   90.00
#
_symmetry.space_group_name_H-M   'P 1'
#
loop_
_entity.id
_entity.type
_entity.pdbx_description
1 polymer ?
#
loop_
_entity_poly.entity_id
_entity_poly.type
_entity_poly.pdbx_seq_one_letter_code
_entity_poly.pdbx_strand_id
1 'polypeptide(L)'
;MASLLDLADSLRIENNAELLQQIALLAYLDKSSEGAELLSTVTQARVGYELFQRATGQDQIDKYKKECILAIADYCKKHPNASKEDLQKEVGKQIVIFAARVDAL
;
A
#
# COMPACT_ATOMS: atom_id res chain seq x y z
N MET A 1 -1.17 -9.77 23.16
CA MET A 1 -0.72 -10.47 21.95
C MET A 1 -0.96 -9.53 20.79
N ALA A 2 0.09 -8.91 20.24
CA ALA A 2 -0.04 -8.11 19.03
C ALA A 2 -0.53 -9.03 17.90
N SER A 3 -1.59 -8.66 17.20
CA SER A 3 -2.08 -9.48 16.10
C SER A 3 -1.08 -9.44 14.94
N LEU A 4 -1.07 -10.48 14.11
CA LEU A 4 -0.29 -10.51 12.87
C LEU A 4 -0.61 -9.32 11.94
N LEU A 5 -1.84 -8.79 12.04
CA LEU A 5 -2.25 -7.55 11.38
C LEU A 5 -1.61 -6.31 12.01
N ASP A 6 -1.49 -6.23 13.34
CA ASP A 6 -0.83 -5.10 14.02
C ASP A 6 0.67 -5.06 13.72
N LEU A 7 1.30 -6.24 13.59
CA LEU A 7 2.68 -6.33 13.13
C LEU A 7 2.80 -5.89 11.68
N ALA A 8 1.85 -6.27 10.81
CA ALA A 8 1.81 -5.86 9.41
C ALA A 8 1.56 -4.36 9.23
N ASP A 9 0.69 -3.75 10.06
CA ASP A 9 0.43 -2.30 10.05
C ASP A 9 1.58 -1.49 10.67
N SER A 10 2.21 -1.99 11.73
CA SER A 10 3.45 -1.43 12.30
C SER A 10 4.61 -1.51 11.31
N LEU A 11 4.59 -2.52 10.45
CA LEU A 11 5.51 -2.68 9.34
C LEU A 11 5.21 -1.75 8.15
N ARG A 12 4.10 -0.97 8.11
CA ARG A 12 3.67 -0.15 6.95
C ARG A 12 4.86 0.32 6.12
N ILE A 13 5.02 -0.45 5.05
CA ILE A 13 6.23 -0.75 4.31
C ILE A 13 6.37 0.32 3.23
N GLU A 14 6.86 1.51 3.56
CA GLU A 14 7.44 2.37 2.51
C GLU A 14 8.85 2.85 2.85
N ASN A 15 9.29 2.73 4.12
CA ASN A 15 10.66 3.10 4.50
C ASN A 15 11.29 2.21 5.59
N ASN A 16 10.49 1.60 6.47
CA ASN A 16 11.03 0.91 7.65
C ASN A 16 11.32 -0.59 7.42
N ALA A 17 10.62 -1.24 6.51
CA ALA A 17 10.79 -2.68 6.27
C ALA A 17 12.11 -3.03 5.56
N GLU A 18 12.54 -2.17 4.63
CA GLU A 18 13.85 -2.32 3.99
C GLU A 18 14.98 -2.15 5.02
N LEU A 19 14.87 -1.13 5.87
CA LEU A 19 15.82 -0.92 6.97
C LEU A 19 15.82 -2.10 7.96
N LEU A 20 14.65 -2.61 8.35
CA LEU A 20 14.56 -3.78 9.24
C LEU A 20 15.19 -5.02 8.61
N GLN A 21 15.03 -5.22 7.31
CA GLN A 21 15.67 -6.33 6.62
C GLN A 21 17.20 -6.15 6.51
N GLN A 22 17.68 -4.92 6.34
CA GLN A 22 19.12 -4.60 6.39
C GLN A 22 19.71 -4.82 7.79
N ILE A 23 18.99 -4.41 8.85
CA ILE A 23 19.39 -4.66 10.25
C ILE A 23 19.43 -6.16 10.53
N ALA A 24 18.40 -6.90 10.12
CA ALA A 24 18.34 -8.34 10.31
C ALA A 24 19.46 -9.07 9.54
N LEU A 25 19.75 -8.61 8.32
CA LEU A 25 20.85 -9.13 7.51
C LEU A 25 22.20 -8.85 8.16
N LEU A 26 22.43 -7.64 8.66
CA LEU A 26 23.66 -7.28 9.37
C LEU A 26 23.84 -8.15 10.61
N ALA A 27 22.81 -8.31 11.43
CA ALA A 27 22.84 -9.17 12.62
C ALA A 27 23.16 -10.64 12.26
N TYR A 28 22.60 -11.14 11.16
CA TYR A 28 22.93 -12.46 10.64
C TYR A 28 24.40 -12.59 10.20
N LEU A 29 24.91 -11.60 9.47
CA LEU A 29 26.30 -11.56 9.00
C LEU A 29 27.31 -11.44 10.16
N ASP A 30 26.97 -10.67 11.18
CA ASP A 30 27.75 -10.53 12.42
C ASP A 30 27.67 -11.78 13.33
N LYS A 31 26.94 -12.82 12.90
CA LYS A 31 26.73 -14.07 13.65
C LYS A 31 26.16 -13.83 15.05
N SER A 32 25.28 -12.85 15.20
CA SER A 32 24.55 -12.69 16.46
C SER A 32 23.70 -13.94 16.73
N SER A 33 23.46 -14.23 18.01
CA SER A 33 22.67 -15.39 18.44
C SER A 33 21.26 -15.41 17.85
N GLU A 34 20.65 -14.24 17.67
CA GLU A 34 19.28 -14.10 17.15
C GLU A 34 19.21 -13.68 15.66
N GLY A 35 20.33 -13.40 14.99
CA GLY A 35 20.33 -12.78 13.66
C GLY A 35 19.64 -13.62 12.57
N ALA A 36 19.80 -14.94 12.62
CA ALA A 36 19.15 -15.86 11.68
C ALA A 36 17.62 -15.90 11.87
N GLU A 37 17.16 -15.89 13.12
CA GLU A 37 15.73 -15.89 13.45
C GLU A 37 15.08 -14.57 13.07
N LEU A 38 15.74 -13.46 13.36
CA LEU A 38 15.26 -12.13 12.99
C LEU A 38 15.14 -12.00 11.46
N LEU A 39 16.17 -12.40 10.72
CA LEU A 39 16.16 -12.35 9.25
C LEU A 39 15.08 -13.25 8.66
N SER A 40 14.90 -14.46 9.19
CA SER A 40 13.84 -15.38 8.78
C SER A 40 12.45 -14.77 9.00
N THR A 41 12.20 -14.25 10.21
CA THR A 41 10.91 -13.66 10.59
C THR A 41 10.54 -12.47 9.71
N VAL A 42 11.47 -11.52 9.53
CA VAL A 42 11.25 -10.32 8.70
C VAL A 42 10.99 -10.72 7.24
N THR A 43 11.76 -11.69 6.72
CA THR A 43 11.60 -12.18 5.35
C THR A 43 10.26 -12.88 5.15
N GLN A 44 9.85 -13.74 6.09
CA GLN A 44 8.57 -14.45 6.03
C GLN A 44 7.38 -13.48 6.10
N ALA A 45 7.43 -12.50 6.99
CA ALA A 45 6.39 -11.48 7.10
C ALA A 45 6.24 -10.71 5.77
N ARG A 46 7.37 -10.29 5.18
CA ARG A 46 7.38 -9.54 3.91
C ARG A 46 6.83 -10.38 2.76
N VAL A 47 7.29 -11.61 2.61
CA VAL A 47 6.78 -12.52 1.57
C VAL A 47 5.30 -12.82 1.77
N GLY A 48 4.86 -13.07 3.01
CA GLY A 48 3.47 -13.33 3.32
C GLY A 48 2.55 -12.15 2.98
N TYR A 49 2.97 -10.92 3.33
CA TYR A 49 2.25 -9.71 2.99
C TYR A 49 2.11 -9.50 1.47
N GLU A 50 3.22 -9.65 0.75
CA GLU A 50 3.30 -9.52 -0.71
C GLU A 50 2.45 -10.56 -1.44
N LEU A 51 2.36 -11.79 -0.91
CA LEU A 51 1.48 -12.82 -1.44
C LEU A 51 0.02 -12.54 -1.10
N PHE A 52 -0.27 -12.07 0.12
CA PHE A 52 -1.62 -11.70 0.54
C PHE A 52 -2.17 -10.56 -0.33
N GLN A 53 -1.40 -9.51 -0.56
CA GLN A 53 -1.79 -8.40 -1.42
C GLN A 53 -2.01 -8.83 -2.87
N ARG A 54 -1.12 -9.68 -3.43
CA ARG A 54 -1.30 -10.24 -4.77
C ARG A 54 -2.53 -11.14 -4.87
N ALA A 55 -2.81 -11.95 -3.85
CA ALA A 55 -3.95 -12.86 -3.84
C ALA A 55 -5.28 -12.13 -3.64
N THR A 56 -5.31 -11.08 -2.83
CA THR A 56 -6.51 -10.27 -2.57
C THR A 56 -6.74 -9.17 -3.61
N GLY A 57 -5.75 -8.87 -4.46
CA GLY A 57 -5.81 -7.76 -5.41
C GLY A 57 -5.81 -6.38 -4.74
N GLN A 58 -5.54 -6.31 -3.43
CA GLN A 58 -5.63 -5.08 -2.65
C GLN A 58 -4.71 -3.97 -3.19
N ASP A 59 -3.51 -4.33 -3.67
CA ASP A 59 -2.59 -3.38 -4.30
C ASP A 59 -3.20 -2.70 -5.53
N GLN A 60 -3.97 -3.46 -6.32
CA GLN A 60 -4.60 -2.94 -7.51
C GLN A 60 -5.80 -2.05 -7.17
N ILE A 61 -6.55 -2.40 -6.13
CA ILE A 61 -7.62 -1.55 -5.59
C ILE A 61 -7.04 -0.23 -5.07
N ASP A 62 -5.96 -0.28 -4.29
CA ASP A 62 -5.30 0.91 -3.75
C ASP A 62 -4.69 1.77 -4.85
N LYS A 63 -4.14 1.14 -5.89
CA LYS A 63 -3.68 1.82 -7.11
C LYS A 63 -4.83 2.55 -7.81
N TYR A 64 -5.95 1.88 -8.08
CA TYR A 64 -7.11 2.51 -8.73
C TYR A 64 -7.70 3.65 -7.88
N LYS A 65 -7.69 3.49 -6.55
CA LYS A 65 -8.11 4.54 -5.62
C LYS A 65 -7.19 5.76 -5.72
N LYS A 66 -5.88 5.56 -5.76
CA LYS A 66 -4.89 6.64 -5.92
C LYS A 66 -5.06 7.34 -7.27
N GLU A 67 -5.26 6.60 -8.35
CA GLU A 67 -5.52 7.17 -9.68
C GLU A 67 -6.80 8.01 -9.71
N CYS A 68 -7.90 7.54 -9.08
CA CYS A 68 -9.15 8.30 -8.94
C CYS A 68 -8.93 9.63 -8.21
N ILE A 69 -8.24 9.60 -7.06
CA ILE A 69 -7.93 10.81 -6.27
C ILE A 69 -7.07 11.79 -7.07
N LEU A 70 -6.04 11.30 -7.77
CA LEU A 70 -5.17 12.14 -8.60
C LEU A 70 -5.94 12.78 -9.75
N ALA A 71 -6.83 12.04 -10.42
CA ALA A 71 -7.65 12.58 -11.50
C ALA A 71 -8.57 13.71 -11.02
N ILE A 72 -9.20 13.54 -9.86
CA ILE A 72 -10.04 14.58 -9.23
C ILE A 72 -9.17 15.79 -8.87
N ALA A 73 -8.02 15.58 -8.24
CA ALA A 73 -7.12 16.66 -7.85
C ALA A 73 -6.60 17.45 -9.06
N ASP A 74 -6.26 16.76 -10.15
CA ASP A 74 -5.82 17.38 -11.40
C ASP A 74 -6.94 18.17 -12.08
N TYR A 75 -8.18 17.69 -12.01
CA TYR A 75 -9.35 18.44 -12.48
C TYR A 75 -9.51 19.74 -11.69
N CYS A 76 -9.48 19.67 -10.35
CA CYS A 76 -9.56 20.86 -9.50
C CYS A 76 -8.45 21.88 -9.81
N LYS A 77 -7.22 21.42 -10.07
CA LYS A 77 -6.09 22.29 -10.45
C LYS A 77 -6.30 22.97 -11.80
N LYS A 78 -6.85 22.25 -12.78
CA LYS A 78 -7.10 22.77 -14.14
C LYS A 78 -8.33 23.67 -14.21
N HIS A 79 -9.28 23.50 -13.28
CA HIS A 79 -10.54 24.22 -13.22
C HIS A 79 -10.74 24.90 -11.85
N PRO A 80 -9.91 25.90 -11.49
CA PRO A 80 -9.92 26.51 -10.15
C PRO A 80 -11.24 27.23 -9.80
N ASN A 81 -12.01 27.63 -10.81
CA ASN A 81 -13.31 28.29 -10.66
C ASN A 81 -14.49 27.37 -11.04
N ALA A 82 -14.29 26.04 -11.06
CA ALA A 82 -15.35 25.10 -11.35
C ALA A 82 -16.52 25.28 -10.38
N SER A 83 -17.75 25.21 -10.91
CA SER A 83 -18.94 25.22 -10.05
C SER A 83 -18.99 23.95 -9.19
N LYS A 84 -19.74 23.98 -8.09
CA LYS A 84 -19.96 22.78 -7.26
C LYS A 84 -20.57 21.64 -8.06
N GLU A 85 -21.42 21.96 -9.04
CA GLU A 85 -22.11 21.00 -9.88
C GLU A 85 -21.13 20.31 -10.86
N ASP A 86 -20.21 21.09 -11.45
CA ASP A 86 -19.14 20.55 -12.29
C ASP A 86 -18.17 19.64 -11.50
N LEU A 87 -17.82 20.07 -10.28
CA LEU A 87 -16.98 19.26 -9.38
C LEU A 87 -17.66 17.95 -8.99
N GLN A 88 -18.96 17.99 -8.62
CA GLN A 88 -19.71 16.78 -8.29
C GLN A 88 -19.81 15.83 -9.47
N LYS A 89 -20.00 16.36 -10.68
CA LYS A 89 -20.04 15.57 -11.90
C LYS A 89 -18.71 14.87 -12.18
N GLU A 90 -17.59 15.58 -12.05
CA GLU A 90 -16.28 14.95 -12.26
C GLU A 90 -15.97 13.93 -11.16
N VAL A 91 -16.24 14.24 -9.88
CA VAL A 91 -16.05 13.28 -8.78
C VAL A 91 -16.89 12.03 -9.01
N GLY A 92 -18.17 12.16 -9.33
CA GLY A 92 -19.06 11.03 -9.61
C GLY A 92 -18.55 10.18 -10.78
N LYS A 93 -18.12 10.81 -11.87
CA LYS A 93 -17.51 10.13 -13.02
C LYS A 93 -16.25 9.34 -12.62
N GLN A 94 -15.34 9.93 -11.84
CA GLN A 94 -14.11 9.24 -11.41
C GLN A 94 -14.41 8.08 -10.46
N ILE A 95 -15.42 8.21 -9.58
CA ILE A 95 -15.89 7.11 -8.72
C ILE A 95 -16.45 5.95 -9.55
N VAL A 96 -17.24 6.22 -10.59
CA VAL A 96 -17.78 5.17 -11.47
C VAL A 96 -16.65 4.44 -12.22
N ILE A 97 -15.65 5.17 -12.73
CA ILE A 97 -14.47 4.58 -13.36
C ILE A 97 -13.70 3.71 -12.38
N PHE A 98 -13.53 4.17 -11.14
CA PHE A 98 -12.90 3.39 -10.08
C PHE A 98 -13.67 2.09 -9.79
N ALA A 99 -14.98 2.17 -9.56
CA ALA A 99 -15.83 1.00 -9.28
C ALA A 99 -15.76 -0.02 -10.41
N ALA A 100 -15.89 0.41 -11.67
CA ALA A 100 -15.80 -0.47 -12.82
C ALA A 100 -14.44 -1.18 -12.96
N ARG A 101 -13.35 -0.52 -12.52
CA ARG A 101 -12.01 -1.12 -12.51
C ARG A 101 -11.82 -2.10 -11.36
N VAL A 102 -12.44 -1.86 -10.22
CA VAL A 102 -12.43 -2.79 -9.07
C VAL A 102 -13.26 -4.04 -9.39
N ASP A 103 -14.43 -3.89 -10.02
CA ASP A 103 -15.30 -5.02 -10.41
C ASP A 103 -14.66 -5.93 -11.47
N ALA A 104 -13.66 -5.42 -12.21
CA ALA A 104 -12.95 -6.15 -13.25
C ALA A 104 -11.68 -6.87 -12.77
N LEU A 105 -11.34 -6.79 -11.48
CA LEU A 105 -10.25 -7.55 -10.83
C LEU A 105 -10.71 -8.96 -10.45
#